data_AF-A0A4Q6Y6D1-F1
#
_entry.id   AF-A0A4Q6Y6D1-F1
#
_cell.length_a   1.000
_cell.length_b   1.000
_cell.length_c   1.000
_cell.angle_alpha   90.00
_cell.angle_beta   90.00
_cell.angle_gamma   90.00
#
_symmetry.space_group_name_H-M   'P 1'
#
loop_
_entity.id
_entity.type
_entity.pdbx_description
1 polymer ?
#
loop_
_entity_poly.entity_id
_entity_poly.type
_entity_poly.pdbx_seq_one_letter_code
_entity_poly.pdbx_strand_id
1 'polypeptide(L)' 'MPGIDINTATQDDLDAIDGLRGHGFEIVRYREERGRFTSLRQLDEVPGLSGKIDSETRDRLTV' A
#
# COMPACT_ATOMS: atom_id res chain seq x y z
N MET A 1 -5.27 -13.67 -10.33
CA MET A 1 -5.65 -13.60 -8.90
C MET A 1 -6.12 -12.17 -8.66
N PRO A 2 -7.23 -11.93 -7.95
CA PRO A 2 -7.63 -10.55 -7.64
C PRO A 2 -6.51 -9.90 -6.83
N GLY A 3 -6.07 -8.71 -7.24
CA GLY A 3 -5.07 -7.94 -6.50
C GLY A 3 -5.59 -7.50 -5.14
N ILE A 4 -4.69 -7.11 -4.25
CA ILE A 4 -5.04 -6.60 -2.92
C ILE A 4 -5.36 -5.11 -3.06
N ASP A 5 -6.59 -4.74 -2.71
CA ASP A 5 -7.05 -3.36 -2.74
C ASP A 5 -6.50 -2.59 -1.53
N ILE A 6 -5.64 -1.60 -1.79
CA ILE A 6 -4.98 -0.80 -0.75
C ILE A 6 -5.94 0.15 -0.02
N ASN A 7 -7.16 0.36 -0.51
CA ASN A 7 -8.19 1.14 0.16
C ASN A 7 -9.01 0.31 1.15
N THR A 8 -9.09 -1.01 0.97
CA THR A 8 -9.89 -1.90 1.82
C THR A 8 -9.06 -2.89 2.64
N ALA A 9 -7.83 -3.20 2.21
CA ALA A 9 -6.95 -4.14 2.89
C ALA A 9 -6.66 -3.70 4.33
N THR A 10 -6.57 -4.66 5.24
CA THR A 10 -6.14 -4.40 6.62
C THR A 10 -4.62 -4.19 6.67
N GLN A 11 -4.13 -3.66 7.80
CA GLN A 11 -2.68 -3.58 8.02
C GLN A 11 -2.03 -4.97 7.90
N ASP A 12 -2.62 -6.00 8.51
CA ASP A 12 -2.08 -7.37 8.46
C ASP A 12 -2.03 -7.93 7.03
N ASP A 13 -3.04 -7.64 6.20
CA ASP A 13 -3.05 -8.05 4.78
C ASP A 13 -1.91 -7.41 4.00
N LEU A 14 -1.63 -6.13 4.26
CA LEU A 14 -0.53 -5.40 3.62
C LEU A 14 0.82 -5.91 4.14
N ASP A 15 0.95 -6.13 5.45
CA ASP A 15 2.18 -6.63 6.08
C ASP A 15 2.50 -8.09 5.71
N ALA A 16 1.52 -8.84 5.21
CA ALA A 16 1.71 -10.18 4.65
C ALA A 16 2.44 -10.18 3.30
N ILE A 17 2.52 -9.04 2.61
CA ILE A 17 3.23 -8.89 1.34
C ILE A 17 4.67 -8.47 1.64
N ASP A 18 5.65 -9.24 1.15
CA ASP A 18 7.06 -9.02 1.52
C ASP A 18 7.59 -7.61 1.21
N GLY A 19 7.18 -6.99 0.11
CA GLY A 19 7.55 -5.60 -0.22
C GLY A 19 6.84 -4.52 0.60
N LEU A 20 5.81 -4.89 1.37
CA LEU A 20 5.01 -4.00 2.23
C LEU A 20 5.13 -4.35 3.72
N ARG A 21 5.90 -5.38 4.07
CA ARG A 21 6.05 -5.86 5.43
C ARG A 21 6.59 -4.76 6.35
N GLY A 22 5.79 -4.37 7.34
CA GLY A 22 6.11 -3.31 8.30
C GLY A 22 5.65 -1.91 7.85
N HIS A 23 5.03 -1.80 6.68
CA HIS A 23 4.54 -0.57 6.09
C HIS A 23 3.01 -0.49 6.02
N GLY A 24 2.29 -1.58 6.34
CA GLY A 24 0.83 -1.59 6.31
C GLY A 24 0.22 -0.48 7.16
N PHE A 25 0.79 -0.20 8.33
CA PHE A 25 0.35 0.88 9.22
C PHE A 25 0.39 2.26 8.54
N GLU A 26 1.47 2.57 7.82
CA GLU A 26 1.66 3.87 7.17
C GLU A 26 0.64 4.08 6.04
N ILE A 27 0.30 3.01 5.31
CA ILE A 27 -0.69 3.04 4.23
C ILE A 27 -2.10 3.25 4.78
N VAL A 28 -2.47 2.48 5.81
CA VAL A 28 -3.78 2.62 6.46
C VAL A 28 -3.93 4.02 7.03
N ARG A 29 -2.92 4.50 7.74
CA ARG A 29 -2.90 5.86 8.28
C ARG A 29 -3.00 6.92 7.18
N TYR A 30 -2.23 6.78 6.10
CA TYR A 30 -2.26 7.74 4.99
C TYR A 30 -3.65 7.85 4.36
N ARG A 31 -4.33 6.73 4.09
CA ARG A 31 -5.68 6.76 3.50
C ARG A 31 -6.74 7.32 4.44
N GLU A 32 -6.55 7.16 5.76
CA GLU A 32 -7.45 7.74 6.77
C GLU A 32 -7.25 9.25 6.93
N GLU A 33 -6.00 9.73 6.88
CA GLU A 33 -5.66 11.15 7.06
C GLU A 33 -5.84 11.96 5.77
N ARG A 34 -5.46 11.41 4.61
CA ARG A 34 -5.46 12.12 3.31
C ARG A 34 -6.59 11.71 2.38
N GLY A 35 -7.31 10.65 2.70
CA GLY A 35 -8.34 10.06 1.85
C GLY A 35 -7.81 8.90 1.00
N ARG A 36 -8.74 8.22 0.34
CA ARG A 36 -8.47 7.00 -0.44
C ARG A 36 -7.44 7.22 -1.55
N PHE A 37 -6.64 6.19 -1.81
CA PHE A 37 -5.75 6.14 -2.95
C PHE A 37 -6.55 6.05 -4.24
N THR A 38 -6.14 6.85 -5.22
CA THR A 38 -6.70 6.85 -6.59
C THR A 38 -5.72 6.29 -7.61
N SER A 39 -4.46 6.10 -7.19
CA SER A 39 -3.40 5.50 -8.00
C SER A 39 -2.35 4.85 -7.11
N LEU A 40 -1.81 3.71 -7.53
CA LEU A 40 -0.70 3.03 -6.83
C LEU A 40 0.59 3.85 -6.79
N ARG A 41 0.71 4.91 -7.60
CA ARG A 41 1.85 5.86 -7.51
C ARG A 41 1.80 6.69 -6.24
N GLN A 42 0.63 6.90 -5.66
CA GLN A 42 0.49 7.66 -4.41
C GLN A 42 1.06 6.91 -3.20
N LEU A 43 1.37 5.61 -3.33
CA LEU A 43 2.18 4.90 -2.33
C LEU A 43 3.56 5.54 -2.16
N ASP A 44 4.12 6.17 -3.19
CA ASP A 44 5.41 6.88 -3.09
C ASP A 44 5.30 8.20 -2.30
N GLU A 45 4.09 8.70 -2.05
CA GLU A 45 3.81 9.85 -1.20
C GLU A 45 3.67 9.48 0.28
N VAL A 46 3.54 8.19 0.58
CA VAL A 46 3.49 7.68 1.96
C VAL A 46 4.88 7.82 2.57
N PRO A 47 5.03 8.57 3.68
CA PRO A 47 6.32 8.68 4.37
C PRO A 47 6.86 7.29 4.71
N GLY A 48 8.14 7.05 4.42
CA GLY A 48 8.77 5.75 4.68
C GLY A 48 8.64 4.73 3.54
N LEU A 49 7.77 4.99 2.56
CA LEU A 49 7.42 4.06 1.48
C LEU A 49 7.96 4.44 0.10
N SER A 50 8.36 5.71 -0.07
CA SER A 50 8.89 6.24 -1.33
C SER A 50 10.08 5.42 -1.83
N GLY A 51 9.93 4.80 -3.00
CA GLY A 51 10.98 3.99 -3.63
C GLY A 51 11.29 2.66 -2.91
N LYS A 52 10.51 2.28 -1.90
CA LYS A 52 10.64 0.97 -1.22
C LYS A 52 9.83 -0.13 -1.88
N ILE A 53 8.71 0.23 -2.49
CA ILE A 53 7.82 -0.69 -3.19
C ILE A 53 8.37 -0.98 -4.57
N ASP A 54 8.81 -2.22 -4.77
CA ASP A 54 9.22 -2.74 -6.06
C ASP A 54 8.02 -2.91 -7.02
N SER A 55 8.31 -3.07 -8.30
CA SER A 55 7.29 -3.20 -9.34
C SER A 55 6.45 -4.48 -9.20
N GLU A 56 7.05 -5.58 -8.74
CA GLU A 56 6.36 -6.87 -8.60
C GLU A 56 5.33 -6.81 -7.46
N THR A 57 5.71 -6.21 -6.34
CA THR A 57 4.78 -5.89 -5.26
C THR A 57 3.65 -5.00 -5.75
N ARG A 58 3.96 -3.94 -6.50
CA ARG A 58 2.96 -3.00 -7.02
C ARG A 58 1.97 -3.64 -7.99
N ASP A 59 2.40 -4.58 -8.83
CA ASP A 59 1.53 -5.31 -9.78
C ASP A 59 0.51 -6.22 -9.08
N ARG A 60 0.73 -6.55 -7.81
CA ARG A 60 -0.20 -7.35 -6.99
C ARG A 60 -1.25 -6.49 -6.27
N LEU A 61 -1.13 -5.17 -6.35
CA LEU A 61 -2.00 -4.21 -5.65
C LEU A 61 -3.01 -3.58 -6.61
N THR A 62 -4.14 -3.13 -6.05
CA THR A 62 -5.15 -2.36 -6.75
C THR A 62 -5.62 -1.19 -5.88
N VAL A 63 -6.29 -0.21 -6.50
CA VAL A 63 -6.94 0.93 -5.82
C VAL A 63 -8.45 0.86 -5.94
#